data_AF-A0AA51S571-F1
#
_entry.id   AF-A0AA51S571-F1
#
_cell.length_a   1.000
_cell.length_b   1.000
_cell.length_c   1.000
_cell.angle_alpha   90.00
_cell.angle_beta   90.00
_cell.angle_gamma   90.00
#
_symmetry.space_group_name_H-M   'P 1'
#
loop_
_entity.id
_entity.type
_entity.pdbx_description
1 polymer ?
#
loop_
_entity_poly.entity_id
_entity_poly.type
_entity_poly.pdbx_seq_one_letter_code
_entity_poly.pdbx_strand_id
1 'polypeptide(L)'
;MHLGKLYSRFECRYRSYKSRIYQIQQIPSSEQWKFNYCSEVLISDIWQSWSAFSRELIFSSCRGTVARNGDFIQERTTTIGNCWKRLGYESSRFLRNNNLSDTGHNSFLIRKEPTWGDIENVPVIVDGLSPNNKSNLISSFGSFSQLKDLQLVRNACAHKNVETISDLYDLAGRYSFVKITTPTDLAWSHKKGTTELAIDIWLEEMLTIANLTTEKR
;
A
#
# COMPACT_ATOMS: atom_id res chain seq x y z
N MET A 1 7.52 10.30 16.39
CA MET A 1 6.12 10.21 15.89
C MET A 1 5.47 9.01 16.55
N HIS A 2 4.23 9.09 17.03
CA HIS A 2 3.52 7.97 17.67
C HIS A 2 2.74 7.19 16.60
N LEU A 3 2.87 5.86 16.53
CA LEU A 3 2.18 5.04 15.52
C LEU A 3 0.66 5.13 15.63
N GLY A 4 0.12 5.39 16.82
CA GLY A 4 -1.29 5.73 17.01
C GLY A 4 -1.76 6.93 16.16
N LYS A 5 -0.96 8.01 16.04
CA LYS A 5 -1.30 9.15 15.17
C LYS A 5 -1.22 8.80 13.68
N LEU A 6 -0.34 7.87 13.31
CA LEU A 6 -0.29 7.35 11.94
C LEU A 6 -1.57 6.58 11.62
N TYR A 7 -1.93 5.64 12.50
CA TYR A 7 -3.14 4.83 12.39
C TYR A 7 -4.40 5.70 12.28
N SER A 8 -4.62 6.64 13.21
CA SER A 8 -5.83 7.48 13.20
C SER A 8 -5.96 8.32 11.93
N ARG A 9 -4.84 8.81 11.36
CA ARG A 9 -4.86 9.51 10.07
C ARG A 9 -5.27 8.58 8.94
N PHE A 10 -4.72 7.36 8.92
CA PHE A 10 -5.04 6.36 7.90
C PHE A 10 -6.50 5.89 8.01
N GLU A 11 -6.98 5.63 9.23
CA GLU A 11 -8.36 5.26 9.51
C GLU A 11 -9.36 6.34 9.06
N CYS A 12 -9.04 7.62 9.30
CA CYS A 12 -9.85 8.74 8.81
C CYS A 12 -9.95 8.74 7.27
N ARG A 13 -8.85 8.46 6.57
CA ARG A 13 -8.83 8.32 5.10
C ARG A 13 -9.65 7.12 4.65
N TYR A 14 -9.50 5.97 5.31
CA TYR A 14 -10.30 4.77 5.07
C TYR A 14 -11.81 5.08 5.15
N ARG A 15 -12.28 5.76 6.21
CA ARG A 15 -13.70 6.15 6.35
C ARG A 15 -14.15 7.09 5.23
N SER A 16 -13.29 8.03 4.83
CA SER A 16 -13.56 8.90 3.68
C SER A 16 -13.68 8.11 2.37
N TYR A 17 -12.84 7.10 2.15
CA TYR A 17 -12.93 6.24 0.97
C TYR A 17 -14.20 5.41 0.94
N LYS A 18 -14.63 4.83 2.07
CA LYS A 18 -15.93 4.13 2.18
C LYS A 18 -17.10 5.04 1.79
N SER A 19 -17.08 6.30 2.24
CA SER A 19 -18.09 7.28 1.85
C SER A 19 -18.08 7.58 0.35
N ARG A 20 -16.89 7.71 -0.26
CA ARG A 20 -16.73 7.93 -1.70
C ARG A 20 -17.17 6.73 -2.53
N ILE A 21 -16.92 5.51 -2.08
CA ILE A 21 -17.41 4.27 -2.71
C ILE A 21 -18.93 4.33 -2.84
N TYR A 22 -19.61 4.59 -1.71
CA TYR A 22 -21.06 4.72 -1.69
C TYR A 22 -21.55 5.80 -2.68
N GLN A 23 -20.92 6.98 -2.67
CA GLN A 23 -21.29 8.08 -3.59
C GLN A 23 -21.11 7.71 -5.07
N ILE A 24 -20.04 6.99 -5.42
CA ILE A 24 -19.77 6.56 -6.80
C ILE A 24 -20.82 5.53 -7.25
N GLN A 25 -21.25 4.62 -6.37
CA GLN A 25 -22.31 3.66 -6.69
C GLN A 25 -23.68 4.32 -6.95
N GLN A 26 -23.89 5.54 -6.45
CA GLN A 26 -25.10 6.32 -6.74
C GLN A 26 -25.04 7.09 -8.07
N ILE A 27 -23.90 7.07 -8.79
CA ILE A 27 -23.79 7.76 -10.08
C ILE A 27 -24.69 7.04 -11.09
N PRO A 28 -25.62 7.75 -11.76
CA PRO A 28 -26.50 7.14 -12.75
C PRO A 28 -25.73 6.53 -13.92
N SER A 29 -26.27 5.46 -14.49
CA SER A 29 -25.67 4.81 -15.68
C SER A 29 -25.57 5.74 -16.89
N SER A 30 -26.39 6.79 -16.97
CA SER A 30 -26.28 7.85 -17.98
C SER A 30 -25.02 8.70 -17.85
N GLU A 31 -24.36 8.69 -16.68
CA GLU A 31 -23.12 9.43 -16.39
C GLU A 31 -21.89 8.50 -16.30
N GLN A 32 -21.79 7.48 -17.16
CA GLN A 32 -20.70 6.49 -17.12
C GLN A 32 -19.29 7.13 -17.12
N TRP A 33 -19.10 8.23 -17.84
CA TRP A 33 -17.82 8.96 -17.85
C TRP A 33 -17.42 9.44 -16.45
N LYS A 34 -18.39 9.89 -15.65
CA LYS A 34 -18.20 10.40 -14.29
C LYS A 34 -17.92 9.25 -13.34
N PHE A 35 -18.66 8.14 -13.48
CA PHE A 35 -18.38 6.92 -12.74
C PHE A 35 -16.94 6.46 -12.95
N ASN A 36 -16.50 6.35 -14.20
CA ASN A 36 -15.14 5.92 -14.55
C ASN A 36 -14.09 6.90 -13.99
N TYR A 37 -14.28 8.20 -14.21
CA TYR A 37 -13.38 9.24 -13.71
C TYR A 37 -13.24 9.20 -12.18
N CYS A 38 -14.36 9.19 -11.45
CA CYS A 38 -14.35 9.15 -10.00
C CYS A 38 -13.73 7.85 -9.46
N SER A 39 -13.93 6.73 -10.17
CA SER A 39 -13.34 5.44 -9.82
C SER A 39 -11.81 5.44 -9.98
N GLU A 40 -11.29 5.91 -11.12
CA GLU A 40 -9.84 6.02 -11.34
C GLU A 40 -9.18 6.93 -10.28
N VAL A 41 -9.80 8.08 -9.99
CA VAL A 41 -9.31 9.01 -8.96
C VAL A 41 -9.33 8.37 -7.58
N LEU A 42 -10.40 7.66 -7.21
CA LEU A 42 -10.50 6.97 -5.93
C LEU A 42 -9.42 5.89 -5.77
N ILE A 43 -9.23 5.04 -6.78
CA ILE A 43 -8.21 3.98 -6.76
C ILE A 43 -6.80 4.57 -6.60
N SER A 44 -6.51 5.64 -7.35
CA SER A 44 -5.23 6.36 -7.24
C SER A 44 -5.05 6.93 -5.82
N ASP A 45 -6.06 7.61 -5.28
CA ASP A 45 -6.00 8.19 -3.94
C ASP A 45 -5.79 7.15 -2.85
N ILE A 46 -6.49 6.01 -2.92
CA ILE A 46 -6.36 4.88 -1.99
C ILE A 46 -4.92 4.38 -2.03
N TRP A 47 -4.39 4.10 -3.22
CA TRP A 47 -3.04 3.58 -3.41
C TRP A 47 -1.95 4.54 -2.89
N GLN A 48 -2.10 5.84 -3.18
CA GLN A 48 -1.13 6.84 -2.72
C GLN A 48 -1.16 7.00 -1.20
N SER A 49 -2.35 6.98 -0.59
CA SER A 49 -2.49 7.01 0.88
C SER A 49 -1.86 5.78 1.53
N TRP A 50 -2.04 4.60 0.93
CA TRP A 50 -1.40 3.36 1.38
C TRP A 50 0.12 3.40 1.28
N SER A 51 0.64 3.86 0.15
CA SER A 51 2.09 4.02 -0.05
C SER A 51 2.68 5.02 0.96
N ALA A 52 2.00 6.13 1.21
CA ALA A 52 2.41 7.12 2.20
C ALA A 52 2.40 6.54 3.63
N PHE A 53 1.34 5.82 4.01
CA PHE A 53 1.24 5.13 5.29
C PHE A 53 2.39 4.15 5.49
N SER A 54 2.61 3.26 4.52
CA SER A 54 3.64 2.22 4.59
C SER A 54 5.05 2.81 4.71
N ARG A 55 5.34 3.86 3.93
CA ARG A 55 6.60 4.61 4.03
C ARG A 55 6.80 5.22 5.42
N GLU A 56 5.80 5.91 5.94
CA GLU A 56 5.87 6.61 7.22
C GLU A 56 5.99 5.63 8.39
N LEU A 57 5.29 4.50 8.31
CA LEU A 57 5.36 3.38 9.26
C LEU A 57 6.78 2.79 9.34
N ILE A 58 7.35 2.41 8.19
CA ILE A 58 8.69 1.82 8.12
C ILE A 58 9.74 2.82 8.61
N PHE A 59 9.64 4.08 8.20
CA PHE A 59 10.59 5.11 8.64
C PHE A 59 10.49 5.41 10.13
N SER A 60 9.27 5.48 10.68
CA SER A 60 9.06 5.67 12.12
C SER A 60 9.59 4.49 12.91
N SER A 61 9.38 3.27 12.41
CA SER A 61 9.91 2.04 13.01
C SER A 61 11.45 2.04 13.04
N CYS A 62 12.10 2.48 11.96
CA CYS A 62 13.56 2.56 11.91
C CYS A 62 14.14 3.64 12.82
N ARG A 63 13.46 4.79 12.99
CA ARG A 63 13.93 5.95 13.78
C ARG A 63 13.61 5.85 15.28
N GLY A 64 12.92 4.81 15.68
CA GLY A 64 12.35 4.71 17.01
C GLY A 64 11.01 5.44 17.12
N THR A 65 10.05 4.78 17.74
CA THR A 65 8.66 5.24 17.84
C THR A 65 7.96 4.57 19.02
N VAL A 66 6.72 4.95 19.26
CA VAL A 66 5.84 4.33 20.26
C VAL A 66 4.69 3.69 19.49
N ALA A 67 4.50 2.39 19.70
CA ALA A 67 3.38 1.63 19.16
C ALA A 67 2.07 2.09 19.80
N ARG A 68 0.94 1.73 19.18
CA ARG A 68 -0.38 2.17 19.61
C ARG A 68 -0.78 1.62 20.98
N ASN A 69 -0.25 0.46 21.36
CA ASN A 69 -0.41 -0.14 22.68
C ASN A 69 0.53 0.46 23.75
N GLY A 70 1.32 1.48 23.40
CA GLY A 70 2.26 2.16 24.30
C GLY A 70 3.68 1.58 24.30
N ASP A 71 3.92 0.45 23.62
CA ASP A 71 5.24 -0.15 23.60
C ASP A 71 6.25 0.71 22.85
N PHE A 72 7.44 0.85 23.44
CA PHE A 72 8.56 1.50 22.77
C PHE A 72 9.15 0.57 21.69
N ILE A 73 9.31 1.12 20.49
CA ILE A 73 10.06 0.53 19.39
C ILE A 73 11.36 1.30 19.33
N GLN A 74 12.46 0.63 19.66
CA GLN A 74 13.78 1.25 19.65
C GLN A 74 14.22 1.60 18.23
N GLU A 75 14.97 2.69 18.08
CA GLU A 75 15.66 3.02 16.84
C GLU A 75 16.59 1.87 16.41
N ARG A 76 16.65 1.58 15.10
CA ARG A 76 17.56 0.54 14.60
C ARG A 76 19.01 0.99 14.77
N THR A 77 19.90 0.05 15.09
CA THR A 77 21.33 0.33 15.24
C THR A 77 21.99 0.51 13.88
N THR A 78 22.57 1.68 13.63
CA THR A 78 23.35 1.97 12.43
C THR A 78 24.38 3.08 12.71
N THR A 79 25.54 3.02 12.07
CA THR A 79 26.61 4.02 12.20
C THR A 79 26.36 5.29 11.37
N ILE A 80 25.48 5.22 10.37
CA ILE A 80 25.25 6.29 9.37
C ILE A 80 23.97 7.09 9.69
N GLY A 81 23.13 6.57 10.59
CA GLY A 81 21.88 7.19 11.02
C GLY A 81 20.66 6.86 10.15
N ASN A 82 19.49 7.39 10.55
CA ASN A 82 18.18 7.03 10.01
C ASN A 82 17.47 8.17 9.27
N CYS A 83 18.25 9.06 8.64
CA CYS A 83 17.68 10.14 7.82
C CYS A 83 16.87 9.56 6.64
N TRP A 84 15.89 10.31 6.14
CA TRP A 84 14.99 9.80 5.10
C TRP A 84 15.74 9.40 3.82
N LYS A 85 16.81 10.13 3.46
CA LYS A 85 17.64 9.82 2.31
C LYS A 85 18.33 8.46 2.48
N ARG A 86 18.84 8.17 3.67
CA ARG A 86 19.52 6.90 3.97
C ARG A 86 18.55 5.73 3.87
N LEU A 87 17.40 5.83 4.53
CA LEU A 87 16.38 4.79 4.51
C LEU A 87 15.85 4.54 3.08
N GLY A 88 15.55 5.60 2.33
CA GLY A 88 15.11 5.49 0.93
C GLY A 88 16.17 4.88 0.02
N TYR A 89 17.44 5.27 0.19
CA TYR A 89 18.58 4.73 -0.55
C TYR A 89 18.77 3.24 -0.28
N GLU A 90 18.85 2.83 0.98
CA GLU A 90 19.04 1.44 1.38
C GLU A 90 17.89 0.57 0.86
N SER A 91 16.64 1.00 1.07
CA SER A 91 15.44 0.29 0.58
C SER A 91 15.50 0.06 -0.94
N SER A 92 15.92 1.07 -1.70
CA SER A 92 16.05 0.96 -3.16
C SER A 92 17.18 0.02 -3.59
N ARG A 93 18.25 -0.09 -2.78
CA ARG A 93 19.39 -0.97 -3.05
C ARG A 93 19.08 -2.41 -2.72
N PHE A 94 18.39 -2.67 -1.60
CA PHE A 94 17.95 -4.01 -1.21
C PHE A 94 17.06 -4.64 -2.27
N LEU A 95 16.06 -3.91 -2.79
CA LEU A 95 15.20 -4.41 -3.87
C LEU A 95 15.94 -4.73 -5.17
N ARG A 96 17.09 -4.08 -5.41
CA ARG A 96 17.91 -4.29 -6.61
C ARG A 96 19.10 -5.22 -6.36
N ASN A 97 19.15 -5.87 -5.19
CA ASN A 97 20.26 -6.69 -4.74
C ASN A 97 21.64 -6.03 -4.98
N ASN A 98 21.74 -4.74 -4.65
CA ASN A 98 22.95 -3.95 -4.86
C ASN A 98 23.65 -3.66 -3.54
N ASN A 99 24.98 -3.56 -3.61
CA ASN A 99 25.80 -3.17 -2.48
C ASN A 99 25.45 -1.76 -1.97
N LEU A 100 25.50 -1.61 -0.64
CA LEU A 100 25.39 -0.34 0.04
C LEU A 100 26.75 0.38 0.05
N SER A 101 26.69 1.70 0.03
CA SER A 101 27.85 2.56 0.30
C SER A 101 27.49 3.55 1.40
N ASP A 102 28.47 3.97 2.20
CA ASP A 102 28.20 4.84 3.34
C ASP A 102 27.64 6.20 2.90
N THR A 103 28.17 6.74 1.81
CA THR A 103 27.85 8.07 1.27
C THR A 103 26.82 8.06 0.13
N GLY A 104 26.39 6.89 -0.36
CA GLY A 104 25.49 6.78 -1.51
C GLY A 104 24.12 7.44 -1.32
N HIS A 105 23.73 7.73 -0.08
CA HIS A 105 22.51 8.43 0.26
C HIS A 105 22.59 9.96 0.06
N ASN A 106 23.78 10.55 -0.04
CA ASN A 106 23.96 12.01 -0.11
C ASN A 106 23.26 12.63 -1.33
N SER A 107 23.38 11.95 -2.49
CA SER A 107 22.75 12.32 -3.76
C SER A 107 21.42 11.60 -4.02
N PHE A 108 20.87 10.89 -3.02
CA PHE A 108 19.64 10.14 -3.21
C PHE A 108 18.43 11.07 -3.39
N LEU A 109 17.66 10.81 -4.44
CA LEU A 109 16.50 11.61 -4.82
C LEU A 109 15.21 10.88 -4.42
N ILE A 110 14.21 11.63 -3.98
CA ILE A 110 12.91 11.07 -3.58
C ILE A 110 12.23 10.28 -4.71
N ARG A 111 12.37 10.72 -5.97
CA ARG A 111 11.85 10.01 -7.16
C ARG A 111 12.51 8.64 -7.42
N LYS A 112 13.57 8.30 -6.69
CA LYS A 112 14.25 7.01 -6.76
C LYS A 112 13.83 6.06 -5.64
N GLU A 113 12.98 6.50 -4.71
CA GLU A 113 12.40 5.65 -3.68
C GLU A 113 11.62 4.48 -4.31
N PRO A 114 11.53 3.35 -3.59
CA PRO A 114 10.75 2.21 -4.03
C PRO A 114 9.25 2.50 -3.94
N THR A 115 8.45 1.61 -4.51
CA THR A 115 7.00 1.65 -4.31
C THR A 115 6.66 1.06 -2.94
N TRP A 116 6.45 1.94 -1.97
CA TRP A 116 6.25 1.59 -0.56
C TRP A 116 4.96 0.81 -0.25
N GLY A 117 3.95 0.89 -1.12
CA GLY A 117 2.69 0.17 -0.94
C GLY A 117 2.66 -1.26 -1.50
N ASP A 118 3.73 -1.69 -2.20
CA ASP A 118 3.78 -3.02 -2.79
C ASP A 118 4.09 -4.08 -1.73
N ILE A 119 3.13 -4.97 -1.49
CA ILE A 119 3.18 -5.99 -0.46
C ILE A 119 4.33 -7.00 -0.64
N GLU A 120 4.87 -7.13 -1.85
CA GLU A 120 6.02 -8.01 -2.12
C GLU A 120 7.36 -7.30 -1.85
N ASN A 121 7.40 -5.98 -2.06
CA ASN A 121 8.61 -5.19 -1.80
C ASN A 121 8.80 -4.91 -0.32
N VAL A 122 7.71 -4.73 0.44
CA VAL A 122 7.77 -4.35 1.85
C VAL A 122 8.59 -5.35 2.69
N PRO A 123 8.37 -6.68 2.61
CA PRO A 123 9.17 -7.66 3.35
C PRO A 123 10.67 -7.56 3.06
N VAL A 124 11.07 -7.41 1.78
CA VAL A 124 12.47 -7.27 1.38
C VAL A 124 13.09 -6.00 1.96
N ILE A 125 12.35 -4.90 1.92
CA ILE A 125 12.79 -3.62 2.50
C ILE A 125 12.92 -3.73 4.03
N VAL A 126 11.91 -4.29 4.70
CA VAL A 126 11.89 -4.41 6.17
C VAL A 126 13.00 -5.33 6.64
N ASP A 127 13.25 -6.45 5.97
CA ASP A 127 14.34 -7.35 6.31
C ASP A 127 15.70 -6.66 6.15
N GLY A 128 15.93 -6.00 5.01
CA GLY A 128 17.18 -5.28 4.75
C GLY A 128 17.41 -4.10 5.70
N LEU A 129 16.37 -3.32 6.02
CA LEU A 129 16.48 -2.21 6.98
C LEU A 129 16.61 -2.70 8.43
N SER A 130 16.03 -3.86 8.75
CA SER A 130 16.03 -4.50 10.06
C SER A 130 15.61 -3.58 11.23
N PRO A 131 14.40 -2.98 11.22
CA PRO A 131 13.87 -2.29 12.39
C PRO A 131 13.60 -3.26 13.55
N ASN A 132 13.56 -2.77 14.79
CA ASN A 132 13.39 -3.62 15.98
C ASN A 132 12.05 -4.38 16.03
N ASN A 133 11.02 -3.90 15.33
CA ASN A 133 9.72 -4.57 15.16
C ASN A 133 9.59 -5.32 13.82
N LYS A 134 10.71 -5.69 13.16
CA LYS A 134 10.70 -6.32 11.82
C LYS A 134 9.77 -7.52 11.71
N SER A 135 9.76 -8.41 12.71
CA SER A 135 8.97 -9.63 12.67
C SER A 135 7.48 -9.32 12.61
N ASN A 136 7.01 -8.31 13.35
CA ASN A 136 5.63 -7.85 13.32
C ASN A 136 5.27 -7.20 11.98
N LEU A 137 6.17 -6.41 11.41
CA LEU A 137 5.95 -5.78 10.10
C LEU A 137 5.85 -6.86 9.00
N ILE A 138 6.80 -7.80 8.94
CA ILE A 138 6.81 -8.86 7.92
C ILE A 138 5.56 -9.75 8.06
N SER A 139 5.22 -10.19 9.27
CA SER A 139 4.04 -11.04 9.48
C SER A 139 2.75 -10.33 9.11
N SER A 140 2.61 -9.06 9.48
CA SER A 140 1.40 -8.28 9.18
C SER A 140 1.21 -8.02 7.69
N PHE A 141 2.26 -7.59 6.98
CA PHE A 141 2.19 -7.37 5.52
C PHE A 141 2.03 -8.68 4.73
N GLY A 142 2.57 -9.80 5.24
CA GLY A 142 2.43 -11.12 4.61
C GLY A 142 1.10 -11.83 4.87
N SER A 143 0.25 -11.31 5.77
CA SER A 143 -1.01 -11.96 6.15
C SER A 143 -2.13 -11.82 5.11
N PHE A 144 -1.98 -10.91 4.15
CA PHE A 144 -3.03 -10.52 3.21
C PHE A 144 -2.46 -10.39 1.80
N SER A 145 -3.14 -10.98 0.83
CA SER A 145 -2.65 -11.10 -0.56
C SER A 145 -3.51 -10.37 -1.57
N GLN A 146 -4.75 -10.01 -1.24
CA GLN A 146 -5.67 -9.41 -2.20
C GLN A 146 -5.31 -7.96 -2.50
N LEU A 147 -4.53 -7.31 -1.63
CA LEU A 147 -4.00 -5.97 -1.83
C LEU A 147 -3.09 -5.84 -3.06
N LYS A 148 -2.48 -6.94 -3.53
CA LYS A 148 -1.75 -6.96 -4.80
C LYS A 148 -2.68 -6.68 -5.98
N ASP A 149 -3.95 -7.07 -5.89
CA ASP A 149 -4.92 -6.89 -6.95
C ASP A 149 -5.24 -5.42 -7.16
N LEU A 150 -5.33 -4.63 -6.07
CA LEU A 150 -5.42 -3.17 -6.17
C LEU A 150 -4.22 -2.57 -6.92
N GLN A 151 -3.00 -3.06 -6.65
CA GLN A 151 -1.81 -2.58 -7.33
C GLN A 151 -1.89 -2.83 -8.83
N LEU A 152 -2.32 -4.04 -9.24
CA LEU A 152 -2.52 -4.40 -10.64
C LEU A 152 -3.56 -3.48 -11.29
N VAL A 153 -4.72 -3.29 -10.66
CA VAL A 153 -5.77 -2.41 -11.16
C VAL A 153 -5.30 -0.97 -11.29
N ARG A 154 -4.62 -0.44 -10.27
CA ARG A 154 -4.06 0.91 -10.31
C ARG A 154 -3.04 1.07 -11.43
N ASN A 155 -2.18 0.08 -11.64
CA ASN A 155 -1.18 0.10 -12.71
C ASN A 155 -1.87 0.08 -14.08
N ALA A 156 -2.90 -0.73 -14.25
CA ALA A 156 -3.71 -0.74 -15.46
C ALA A 156 -4.43 0.60 -15.68
N CYS A 157 -4.95 1.25 -14.63
CA CYS A 157 -5.49 2.61 -14.73
C CYS A 157 -4.44 3.64 -15.18
N ALA A 158 -3.19 3.51 -14.71
CA ALA A 158 -2.12 4.46 -14.99
C ALA A 158 -1.51 4.30 -16.39
N HIS A 159 -1.36 3.06 -16.87
CA HIS A 159 -0.69 2.76 -18.13
C HIS A 159 -1.65 2.53 -19.29
N LYS A 160 -2.84 1.97 -19.03
CA LYS A 160 -3.89 1.69 -20.03
C LYS A 160 -3.37 0.94 -21.27
N ASN A 161 -2.39 0.05 -21.09
CA ASN A 161 -1.82 -0.77 -22.15
C ASN A 161 -2.36 -2.21 -22.11
N VAL A 162 -2.12 -2.96 -23.19
CA VAL A 162 -2.66 -4.32 -23.36
C VAL A 162 -2.11 -5.26 -22.31
N GLU A 163 -0.83 -5.13 -21.95
CA GLU A 163 -0.14 -5.97 -20.97
C GLU A 163 -0.77 -5.83 -19.58
N THR A 164 -0.88 -4.59 -19.06
CA THR A 164 -1.46 -4.36 -17.73
C THR A 164 -2.94 -4.69 -17.66
N ILE A 165 -3.68 -4.59 -18.76
CA ILE A 165 -5.08 -5.05 -18.84
C ILE A 165 -5.14 -6.59 -18.84
N SER A 166 -4.21 -7.26 -19.55
CA SER A 166 -4.12 -8.72 -19.57
C SER A 166 -3.85 -9.28 -18.18
N ASP A 167 -2.97 -8.65 -17.39
CA ASP A 167 -2.68 -9.05 -16.00
C ASP A 167 -3.94 -9.06 -15.12
N LEU A 168 -4.97 -8.27 -15.44
CA LEU A 168 -6.22 -8.28 -14.68
C LEU A 168 -7.07 -9.52 -14.95
N TYR A 169 -6.94 -10.16 -16.12
CA TYR A 169 -7.68 -11.39 -16.44
C TYR A 169 -7.21 -12.59 -15.61
N ASP A 170 -5.97 -12.58 -15.10
CA ASP A 170 -5.47 -13.58 -14.16
C ASP A 170 -6.26 -13.56 -12.83
N LEU A 171 -6.96 -12.45 -12.55
CA LEU A 171 -7.81 -12.28 -11.39
C LEU A 171 -9.24 -12.84 -11.60
N ALA A 172 -9.57 -13.35 -12.78
CA ALA A 172 -10.88 -13.95 -13.08
C ALA A 172 -11.16 -15.18 -12.22
N GLY A 173 -10.14 -15.85 -11.68
CA GLY A 173 -10.31 -16.93 -10.70
C GLY A 173 -10.87 -16.46 -9.35
N ARG A 174 -10.65 -15.19 -8.99
CA ARG A 174 -11.01 -14.61 -7.69
C ARG A 174 -12.23 -13.68 -7.75
N TYR A 175 -12.43 -13.01 -8.87
CA TYR A 175 -13.49 -12.02 -9.05
C TYR A 175 -14.45 -12.37 -10.18
N SER A 176 -15.70 -11.96 -10.03
CA SER A 176 -16.79 -12.24 -10.96
C SER A 176 -16.89 -11.12 -12.01
N PHE A 177 -16.15 -11.27 -13.11
CA PHE A 177 -16.27 -10.41 -14.30
C PHE A 177 -16.19 -11.24 -15.58
N VAL A 178 -16.91 -10.81 -16.62
CA VAL A 178 -16.93 -11.48 -17.94
C VAL A 178 -15.95 -10.80 -18.90
N LYS A 179 -15.87 -9.46 -18.83
CA LYS A 179 -15.01 -8.64 -19.67
C LYS A 179 -14.60 -7.40 -18.88
N ILE A 180 -13.32 -7.04 -18.99
CA ILE A 180 -12.79 -5.77 -18.49
C ILE A 180 -12.79 -4.79 -19.66
N THR A 181 -13.67 -3.79 -19.60
CA THR A 181 -13.73 -2.69 -20.57
C THR A 181 -12.87 -1.53 -20.09
N THR A 182 -12.90 -1.26 -18.78
CA THR A 182 -12.01 -0.32 -18.11
C THR A 182 -11.34 -1.01 -16.92
N PRO A 183 -10.09 -0.65 -16.57
CA PRO A 183 -9.43 -1.26 -15.41
C PRO A 183 -10.24 -1.16 -14.10
N THR A 184 -11.02 -0.08 -13.96
CA THR A 184 -11.90 0.14 -12.80
C THR A 184 -13.00 -0.89 -12.67
N ASP A 185 -13.41 -1.58 -13.74
CA ASP A 185 -14.48 -2.60 -13.71
C ASP A 185 -14.18 -3.68 -12.67
N LEU A 186 -12.89 -4.04 -12.51
CA LEU A 186 -12.49 -5.05 -11.53
C LEU A 186 -12.72 -4.58 -10.09
N ALA A 187 -12.47 -3.30 -9.79
CA ALA A 187 -12.70 -2.74 -8.45
C ALA A 187 -14.18 -2.83 -8.02
N TRP A 188 -15.08 -2.77 -9.00
CA TRP A 188 -16.53 -2.87 -8.82
C TRP A 188 -17.09 -4.27 -9.05
N SER A 189 -16.23 -5.26 -9.26
CA SER A 189 -16.63 -6.66 -9.36
C SER A 189 -16.71 -7.30 -7.98
N HIS A 190 -17.55 -8.32 -7.86
CA HIS A 190 -17.69 -9.08 -6.61
C HIS A 190 -16.62 -10.17 -6.52
N LYS A 191 -16.11 -10.42 -5.31
CA LYS A 191 -15.35 -11.64 -5.06
C LYS A 191 -16.25 -12.86 -5.30
N LYS A 192 -15.70 -13.88 -5.96
CA LYS A 192 -16.47 -15.08 -6.30
C LYS A 192 -17.01 -15.75 -5.03
N GLY A 193 -18.30 -16.07 -5.06
CA GLY A 193 -18.98 -16.68 -3.92
C GLY A 193 -19.37 -15.72 -2.80
N THR A 194 -19.16 -14.41 -2.95
CA THR A 194 -19.57 -13.40 -1.97
C THR A 194 -20.31 -12.23 -2.62
N THR A 195 -20.91 -11.38 -1.80
CA THR A 195 -21.50 -10.10 -2.21
C THR A 195 -20.56 -8.91 -1.97
N GLU A 196 -19.29 -9.19 -1.65
CA GLU A 196 -18.31 -8.15 -1.33
C GLU A 196 -17.63 -7.67 -2.60
N LEU A 197 -17.54 -6.35 -2.75
CA LEU A 197 -16.79 -5.73 -3.84
C LEU A 197 -15.29 -5.84 -3.61
N ALA A 198 -14.53 -5.97 -4.70
CA ALA A 198 -13.08 -6.04 -4.66
C ALA A 198 -12.47 -4.82 -3.94
N ILE A 199 -12.96 -3.61 -4.24
CA ILE A 199 -12.46 -2.38 -3.62
C ILE A 199 -12.67 -2.31 -2.10
N ASP A 200 -13.78 -2.87 -1.61
CA ASP A 200 -14.04 -2.93 -0.17
C ASP A 200 -13.06 -3.88 0.51
N ILE A 201 -12.85 -5.06 -0.07
CA ILE A 201 -11.90 -6.05 0.44
C ILE A 201 -10.50 -5.46 0.54
N TRP A 202 -10.02 -4.78 -0.51
CA TRP A 202 -8.68 -4.18 -0.49
C TRP A 202 -8.54 -3.12 0.61
N LEU A 203 -9.58 -2.31 0.84
CA LEU A 203 -9.60 -1.32 1.91
C LEU A 203 -9.61 -1.96 3.30
N GLU A 204 -10.36 -3.03 3.50
CA GLU A 204 -10.36 -3.78 4.77
C GLU A 204 -9.01 -4.43 5.05
N GLU A 205 -8.37 -5.02 4.03
CA GLU A 205 -7.02 -5.57 4.17
C GLU A 205 -6.02 -4.48 4.56
N MET A 206 -6.05 -3.31 3.90
CA MET A 206 -5.20 -2.18 4.27
C MET A 206 -5.41 -1.74 5.72
N LEU A 207 -6.67 -1.60 6.16
CA LEU A 207 -6.99 -1.20 7.53
C LEU A 207 -6.50 -2.24 8.53
N THR A 208 -6.68 -3.52 8.21
CA THR A 208 -6.26 -4.63 9.07
C THR A 208 -4.74 -4.67 9.18
N ILE A 209 -3.99 -4.55 8.08
CA ILE A 209 -2.53 -4.45 8.12
C ILE A 209 -2.11 -3.21 8.92
N ALA A 210 -2.75 -2.06 8.71
CA ALA A 210 -2.45 -0.84 9.45
C ALA A 210 -2.67 -1.02 10.97
N ASN A 211 -3.72 -1.75 11.35
CA ASN A 211 -4.01 -2.09 12.73
C ASN A 211 -2.92 -2.98 13.33
N LEU A 212 -2.58 -4.08 12.66
CA LEU A 212 -1.59 -5.06 13.11
C LEU A 212 -0.17 -4.47 13.21
N THR A 213 0.21 -3.64 12.24
CA THR A 213 1.56 -3.06 12.16
C THR A 213 1.80 -1.91 13.14
N THR A 214 0.73 -1.24 13.58
CA THR A 214 0.83 -0.10 14.51
C THR A 214 0.70 -0.52 15.97
N GLU A 215 0.27 -1.74 16.25
CA GLU A 215 0.41 -2.41 17.55
C GLU A 215 1.70 -3.22 17.58
N LYS A 216 2.41 -3.24 18.70
CA LYS A 216 3.54 -4.16 18.88
C LYS A 216 2.98 -5.46 19.46
N ARG A 217 3.41 -6.59 18.91
CA ARG A 217 3.09 -7.93 19.40
C ARG A 217 4.36 -8.62 19.84
#